data_AF-A0A353P406-F1
#
_entry.id   AF-A0A353P406-F1
#
_cell.length_a   1.000
_cell.length_b   1.000
_cell.length_c   1.000
_cell.angle_alpha   90.00
_cell.angle_beta   90.00
_cell.angle_gamma   90.00
#
_symmetry.space_group_name_H-M   'P 1'
#
loop_
_entity.id
_entity.type
_entity.pdbx_description
1 polymer ?
#
loop_
_entity_poly.entity_id
_entity_poly.type
_entity_poly.pdbx_seq_one_letter_code
_entity_poly.pdbx_strand_id
1 'polypeptide(L)'
;MEAKFFDSIYGGDSANGVKLCMGITDGDFWARPTGVQVLYKGTEIDNVDFRAIVDSANIAEDNFEIICGQPLSRFLYIVRRVNCCGIEEKTVNAVLRVEFDSQGNLIEYGCNKIIDVSAHQADGDKVSLRWFYHAIHQAKKIKSFFIYSDNGNGTIDYQDPIGIVEYTGCKFYQFITNSLSGNHYKFCIRAVADDSVSEFYNEIKIGLNRQSPNEVQLICQTM
;
A
#
# COMPACT_ATOMS: atom_id res chain seq x y z
N MET A 1 44.71 4.95 -25.59
CA MET A 1 43.73 4.52 -24.57
C MET A 1 42.44 5.23 -24.91
N GLU A 2 41.48 4.55 -25.53
CA GLU A 2 40.19 5.13 -25.87
C GLU A 2 39.47 5.50 -24.55
N ALA A 3 39.25 6.79 -24.35
CA ALA A 3 38.36 7.26 -23.31
C ALA A 3 36.94 6.86 -23.73
N LYS A 4 36.48 5.70 -23.25
CA LYS A 4 35.05 5.43 -23.11
C LYS A 4 34.52 6.44 -22.10
N PHE A 5 34.25 7.66 -22.58
CA PHE A 5 33.54 8.67 -21.81
C PHE A 5 32.21 8.02 -21.38
N PHE A 6 32.05 7.97 -20.07
CA PHE A 6 31.07 7.21 -19.33
C PHE A 6 29.66 7.30 -19.94
N ASP A 7 29.24 6.21 -20.57
CA ASP A 7 27.87 5.90 -21.00
C ASP A 7 26.97 5.58 -19.78
N SER A 8 27.15 6.35 -18.71
CA SER A 8 26.39 6.23 -17.48
C SER A 8 25.18 7.14 -17.62
N ILE A 9 23.98 6.58 -17.49
CA ILE A 9 22.73 7.32 -17.28
C ILE A 9 22.85 8.34 -16.12
N TYR A 10 23.83 8.12 -15.24
CA TYR A 10 24.18 8.89 -14.06
C TYR A 10 25.48 9.70 -14.23
N GLY A 11 26.05 9.71 -15.44
CA GLY A 11 27.24 10.48 -15.84
C GLY A 11 26.83 11.85 -16.34
N GLY A 12 27.59 12.86 -15.94
CA GLY A 12 27.12 14.24 -15.86
C GLY A 12 27.06 15.07 -17.13
N ASP A 13 27.16 14.45 -18.30
CA ASP A 13 26.92 15.13 -19.58
C ASP A 13 25.81 14.41 -20.38
N SER A 14 24.70 14.13 -19.70
CA SER A 14 23.51 13.53 -20.30
C SER A 14 22.26 14.25 -19.83
N ALA A 15 21.19 14.22 -20.64
CA ALA A 15 19.89 14.78 -20.26
C ALA A 15 19.38 14.19 -18.92
N ASN A 16 19.73 12.94 -18.63
CA ASN A 16 19.44 12.29 -17.36
C ASN A 16 20.33 12.81 -16.22
N GLY A 17 21.63 13.02 -16.46
CA GLY A 17 22.54 13.66 -15.51
C GLY A 17 22.05 15.05 -15.07
N VAL A 18 21.50 15.84 -16.00
CA VAL A 18 20.87 17.14 -15.70
C VAL A 18 19.63 16.97 -14.80
N LYS A 19 18.72 16.05 -15.13
CA LYS A 19 17.53 15.77 -14.30
C LYS A 19 17.90 15.37 -12.87
N LEU A 20 18.95 14.57 -12.73
CA LEU A 20 19.43 14.11 -11.44
C LEU A 20 20.32 15.12 -10.70
N CYS A 21 20.62 16.26 -11.33
CA CYS A 21 21.56 17.26 -10.83
C CYS A 21 22.97 16.69 -10.57
N MET A 22 23.39 15.71 -11.37
CA MET A 22 24.69 15.04 -11.27
C MET A 22 25.52 15.36 -12.52
N GLY A 23 25.83 16.64 -12.74
CA GLY A 23 26.62 17.11 -13.89
C GLY A 23 28.13 17.17 -13.62
N ILE A 24 28.97 16.88 -14.62
CA ILE A 24 30.43 17.12 -14.58
C ILE A 24 30.86 17.68 -15.94
N THR A 25 30.69 18.99 -16.15
CA THR A 25 31.37 19.74 -17.21
C THR A 25 31.37 21.23 -16.84
N ASP A 26 32.50 21.76 -16.34
CA ASP A 26 32.83 23.20 -16.18
C ASP A 26 31.72 24.17 -15.66
N GLY A 27 30.69 23.65 -14.99
CA GLY A 27 29.51 24.36 -14.53
C GLY A 27 28.89 23.64 -13.33
N ASP A 28 28.28 24.43 -12.45
CA ASP A 28 27.99 24.14 -11.05
C ASP A 28 27.52 22.72 -10.70
N PHE A 29 28.13 22.16 -9.66
CA PHE A 29 27.78 20.90 -9.05
C PHE A 29 26.57 21.09 -8.12
N TRP A 30 25.38 20.64 -8.54
CA TRP A 30 24.18 20.66 -7.71
C TRP A 30 23.87 19.28 -7.15
N ALA A 31 24.86 18.60 -6.57
CA ALA A 31 24.58 17.31 -5.95
C ALA A 31 23.50 17.48 -4.90
N ARG A 32 22.40 16.73 -5.05
CA ARG A 32 21.37 16.64 -4.03
C ARG A 32 21.94 15.79 -2.90
N PRO A 33 22.37 16.38 -1.76
CA PRO A 33 23.14 15.66 -0.74
C PRO A 33 22.30 14.57 -0.05
N THR A 34 20.98 14.68 -0.13
CA THR A 34 20.03 13.70 0.38
C THR A 34 19.64 12.64 -0.66
N GLY A 35 20.07 12.78 -1.92
CA GLY A 35 19.61 11.97 -3.05
C GLY A 35 18.38 12.56 -3.76
N VAL A 36 17.76 11.75 -4.60
CA VAL A 36 16.61 12.14 -5.44
C VAL A 36 15.67 10.95 -5.62
N GLN A 37 14.37 11.23 -5.82
CA GLN A 37 13.40 10.25 -6.29
C GLN A 37 13.27 10.37 -7.81
N VAL A 38 13.21 9.24 -8.51
CA VAL A 38 13.16 9.15 -9.96
C VAL A 38 11.89 8.40 -10.36
N LEU A 39 11.12 9.02 -11.24
CA LEU A 39 9.89 8.46 -11.79
C LEU A 39 10.18 7.82 -13.15
N TYR A 40 9.75 6.56 -13.28
CA TYR A 40 9.74 5.82 -14.53
C TYR A 40 8.32 5.50 -14.96
N LYS A 41 8.16 5.19 -16.25
CA LYS A 41 6.87 4.84 -16.85
C LYS A 41 7.01 3.62 -17.76
N GLY A 42 6.03 2.74 -17.70
CA GLY A 42 5.82 1.68 -18.67
C GLY A 42 4.34 1.32 -18.76
N THR A 43 4.02 0.24 -19.45
CA THR A 43 2.66 -0.34 -19.49
C THR A 43 2.48 -1.44 -18.46
N GLU A 44 3.56 -2.18 -18.17
CA GLU A 44 3.65 -3.28 -17.22
C GLU A 44 5.03 -3.29 -16.56
N ILE A 45 5.20 -4.04 -15.47
CA ILE A 45 6.44 -4.04 -14.67
C ILE A 45 7.65 -4.48 -15.50
N ASP A 46 7.47 -5.48 -16.36
CA ASP A 46 8.52 -6.05 -17.20
C ASP A 46 8.87 -5.15 -18.39
N ASN A 47 8.02 -4.15 -18.69
CA ASN A 47 8.16 -3.24 -19.82
C ASN A 47 8.61 -1.83 -19.39
N VAL A 48 8.99 -1.63 -18.13
CA VAL A 48 9.50 -0.34 -17.68
C VAL A 48 10.95 -0.17 -18.13
N ASP A 49 11.19 0.84 -18.96
CA ASP A 49 12.54 1.26 -19.30
C ASP A 49 13.12 2.15 -18.20
N PHE A 50 13.89 1.53 -17.29
CA PHE A 50 14.59 2.23 -16.21
C PHE A 50 15.72 3.16 -16.69
N ARG A 51 15.95 3.27 -18.00
CA ARG A 51 16.87 4.27 -18.57
C ARG A 51 16.15 5.55 -18.99
N ALA A 52 14.83 5.48 -19.16
CA ALA A 52 14.00 6.59 -19.58
C ALA A 52 13.37 7.29 -18.37
N ILE A 53 14.11 8.21 -17.77
CA ILE A 53 13.62 9.03 -16.64
C ILE A 53 12.50 9.93 -17.14
N VAL A 54 11.30 9.76 -16.57
CA VAL A 54 10.16 10.63 -16.83
C VAL A 54 10.36 11.94 -16.11
N ASP A 55 10.52 11.86 -14.79
CA ASP A 55 10.63 13.00 -13.90
C ASP A 55 11.48 12.67 -12.65
N SER A 56 11.82 13.68 -11.86
CA SER A 56 12.60 13.54 -10.63
C SER A 56 12.23 14.59 -9.58
N ALA A 57 12.13 14.15 -8.33
CA ALA A 57 11.69 14.96 -7.19
C ALA A 57 12.70 14.86 -6.03
N ASN A 58 12.68 15.81 -5.10
CA ASN A 58 13.51 15.69 -3.90
C ASN A 58 13.11 14.46 -3.06
N ILE A 59 14.05 13.90 -2.27
CA ILE A 59 13.74 12.77 -1.37
C ILE A 59 12.56 13.08 -0.41
N ALA A 60 12.41 14.34 0.00
CA ALA A 60 11.35 14.77 0.91
C ALA A 60 10.02 15.11 0.22
N GLU A 61 9.96 15.12 -1.11
CA GLU A 61 8.74 15.35 -1.86
C GLU A 61 7.97 14.03 -2.03
N ASP A 62 6.66 14.08 -1.82
CA ASP A 62 5.78 12.91 -1.86
C ASP A 62 4.89 12.91 -3.13
N ASN A 63 5.11 13.83 -4.06
CA ASN A 63 4.28 14.03 -5.24
C ASN A 63 5.11 14.17 -6.52
N PHE A 64 4.52 13.70 -7.62
CA PHE A 64 4.98 13.94 -8.99
C PHE A 64 3.82 14.51 -9.77
N GLU A 65 4.08 15.51 -10.62
CA GLU A 65 3.07 16.06 -11.53
C GLU A 65 3.16 15.37 -12.89
N ILE A 66 2.15 14.58 -13.22
CA ILE A 66 2.11 13.83 -14.47
C ILE A 66 1.08 14.49 -15.39
N ILE A 67 1.54 15.00 -16.54
CA ILE A 67 0.67 15.59 -17.54
C ILE A 67 -0.12 14.48 -18.25
N CYS A 68 -1.43 14.73 -18.42
CA CYS A 68 -2.50 13.82 -18.87
C CYS A 68 -2.11 12.65 -19.79
N GLY A 69 -2.74 11.50 -19.54
CA GLY A 69 -2.67 10.32 -20.40
C GLY A 69 -3.54 10.44 -21.64
N GLN A 70 -3.29 9.54 -22.59
CA GLN A 70 -4.12 9.40 -23.79
C GLN A 70 -5.46 8.72 -23.40
N PRO A 71 -6.57 9.00 -24.09
CA PRO A 71 -7.81 8.26 -23.88
C PRO A 71 -7.62 6.74 -23.99
N LEU A 72 -8.33 5.99 -23.13
CA LEU A 72 -8.26 4.52 -23.05
C LEU A 72 -6.84 3.97 -22.86
N SER A 73 -5.97 4.73 -22.20
CA SER A 73 -4.60 4.29 -21.92
C SER A 73 -4.43 3.84 -20.48
N ARG A 74 -3.47 2.94 -20.29
CA ARG A 74 -3.05 2.45 -18.98
C ARG A 74 -1.53 2.56 -18.89
N PHE A 75 -1.07 3.11 -17.78
CA PHE A 75 0.35 3.23 -17.48
C PHE A 75 0.68 2.71 -16.08
N LEU A 76 1.91 2.24 -15.95
CA LEU A 76 2.54 1.89 -14.70
C LEU A 76 3.64 2.91 -14.44
N TYR A 77 3.55 3.62 -13.33
CA TYR A 77 4.58 4.52 -12.84
C TYR A 77 5.35 3.87 -11.70
N ILE A 78 6.67 3.97 -11.72
CA ILE A 78 7.55 3.39 -10.69
C ILE A 78 8.43 4.49 -10.14
N VAL A 79 8.50 4.58 -8.82
CA VAL A 79 9.42 5.47 -8.13
C VAL A 79 10.58 4.66 -7.57
N ARG A 80 11.80 5.12 -7.84
CA ARG A 80 13.02 4.65 -7.20
C ARG A 80 13.82 5.81 -6.64
N ARG A 81 14.65 5.53 -5.65
CA ARG A 81 15.59 6.48 -5.05
C ARG A 81 16.99 6.29 -5.61
N VAL A 82 17.64 7.41 -5.86
CA VAL A 82 19.06 7.49 -6.15
C VAL A 82 19.71 8.25 -5.01
N ASN A 83 20.75 7.66 -4.40
CA ASN A 83 21.47 8.33 -3.33
C ASN A 83 22.38 9.45 -3.86
N CYS A 84 23.02 10.21 -2.96
CA CYS A 84 23.93 11.31 -3.34
C CYS A 84 25.17 10.88 -4.13
N CYS A 85 25.46 9.57 -4.21
CA CYS A 85 26.54 9.01 -4.99
C CYS A 85 26.09 8.55 -6.40
N GLY A 86 24.84 8.79 -6.78
CA GLY A 86 24.29 8.33 -8.05
C GLY A 86 23.97 6.84 -8.10
N ILE A 87 23.88 6.18 -6.93
CA ILE A 87 23.52 4.77 -6.85
C ILE A 87 22.00 4.67 -6.67
N GLU A 88 21.36 4.10 -7.68
CA GLU A 88 19.93 3.81 -7.68
C GLU A 88 19.61 2.53 -6.90
N GLU A 89 18.52 2.54 -6.13
CA GLU A 89 17.95 1.34 -5.55
C GLU A 89 17.42 0.40 -6.64
N LYS A 90 17.62 -0.91 -6.46
CA LYS A 90 17.09 -1.92 -7.41
C LYS A 90 15.68 -2.39 -7.06
N THR A 91 15.22 -2.07 -5.85
CA THR A 91 13.85 -2.31 -5.39
C THR A 91 12.92 -1.22 -5.92
N VAL A 92 11.61 -1.42 -5.77
CA VAL A 92 10.61 -0.40 -6.08
C VAL A 92 10.17 0.27 -4.79
N ASN A 93 10.25 1.60 -4.71
CA ASN A 93 9.79 2.34 -3.55
C ASN A 93 8.26 2.41 -3.53
N ALA A 94 7.72 2.78 -4.70
CA ALA A 94 6.31 2.85 -4.98
C ALA A 94 6.08 2.43 -6.43
N VAL A 95 4.92 1.82 -6.66
CA VAL A 95 4.43 1.53 -8.00
C VAL A 95 2.99 1.98 -8.06
N LEU A 96 2.62 2.77 -9.05
CA LEU A 96 1.27 3.30 -9.23
C LEU A 96 0.75 2.86 -10.60
N ARG A 97 -0.46 2.28 -10.63
CA ARG A 97 -1.17 1.99 -11.87
C ARG A 97 -2.18 3.10 -12.12
N VAL A 98 -2.11 3.70 -13.30
CA VAL A 98 -2.91 4.85 -13.70
C VAL A 98 -3.66 4.46 -14.97
N GLU A 99 -4.98 4.66 -14.98
CA GLU A 99 -5.83 4.37 -16.14
C GLU A 99 -6.62 5.61 -16.53
N PHE A 100 -6.86 5.76 -17.82
CA PHE A 100 -7.58 6.88 -18.38
C PHE A 100 -8.82 6.39 -19.13
N ASP A 101 -9.93 7.09 -18.96
CA ASP A 101 -11.21 6.77 -19.60
C ASP A 101 -11.21 7.14 -21.10
N SER A 102 -12.35 6.96 -21.77
CA SER A 102 -12.52 7.28 -23.20
C SER A 102 -12.40 8.77 -23.55
N GLN A 103 -12.40 9.64 -22.55
CA GLN A 103 -12.21 11.09 -22.70
C GLN A 103 -10.79 11.52 -22.31
N GLY A 104 -9.95 10.60 -21.82
CA GLY A 104 -8.61 10.91 -21.33
C GLY A 104 -8.61 11.45 -19.90
N ASN A 105 -9.71 11.33 -19.16
CA ASN A 105 -9.73 11.66 -17.74
C ASN A 105 -9.12 10.52 -16.93
N LEU A 106 -8.46 10.86 -15.84
CA LEU A 106 -7.94 9.89 -14.89
C LEU A 106 -9.11 9.11 -14.26
N ILE A 107 -9.03 7.78 -14.33
CA ILE A 107 -9.91 6.90 -13.55
C ILE A 107 -9.34 6.85 -12.13
N GLU A 108 -10.01 7.54 -11.21
CA GLU A 108 -9.65 7.47 -9.79
C GLU A 108 -10.06 6.12 -9.22
N TYR A 109 -9.08 5.26 -8.95
CA TYR A 109 -9.31 4.11 -8.10
C TYR A 109 -9.37 4.56 -6.63
N GLY A 110 -10.24 3.90 -5.86
CA GLY A 110 -10.26 4.09 -4.41
C GLY A 110 -9.02 3.53 -3.72
N CYS A 111 -9.16 3.24 -2.44
CA CYS A 111 -8.10 2.62 -1.66
C CYS A 111 -7.83 1.18 -2.14
N ASN A 112 -6.59 0.69 -1.93
CA ASN A 112 -6.25 -0.70 -2.24
C ASN A 112 -7.14 -1.71 -1.50
N LYS A 113 -7.30 -2.89 -2.10
CA LYS A 113 -7.93 -4.03 -1.47
C LYS A 113 -7.11 -4.51 -0.26
N ILE A 114 -7.80 -4.80 0.84
CA ILE A 114 -7.22 -5.47 2.00
C ILE A 114 -7.05 -6.97 1.70
N ILE A 115 -5.88 -7.53 2.01
CA ILE A 115 -5.56 -8.93 1.74
C ILE A 115 -5.28 -9.72 3.02
N ASP A 116 -5.31 -11.05 2.91
CA ASP A 116 -5.05 -11.99 3.99
C ASP A 116 -5.87 -11.72 5.27
N VAL A 117 -7.16 -11.46 5.06
CA VAL A 117 -8.08 -11.14 6.15
C VAL A 117 -8.53 -12.45 6.81
N SER A 118 -8.36 -12.54 8.13
CA SER A 118 -8.73 -13.70 8.93
C SER A 118 -9.38 -13.28 10.24
N ALA A 119 -10.21 -14.17 10.81
CA ALA A 119 -10.86 -13.98 12.09
C ALA A 119 -10.65 -15.24 12.94
N HIS A 120 -10.34 -15.05 14.22
CA HIS A 120 -10.20 -16.13 15.19
C HIS A 120 -10.85 -15.71 16.51
N GLN A 121 -11.45 -16.66 17.23
CA GLN A 121 -11.93 -16.39 18.58
C GLN A 121 -10.73 -16.12 19.49
N ALA A 122 -10.81 -15.03 20.25
CA ALA A 122 -9.87 -14.67 21.29
C ALA A 122 -10.47 -15.04 22.67
N ASP A 123 -9.84 -14.63 23.77
CA ASP A 123 -10.32 -14.98 25.12
C ASP A 123 -11.80 -14.64 25.33
N GLY A 124 -12.57 -15.66 25.74
CA GLY A 124 -14.00 -15.58 25.97
C GLY A 124 -14.80 -15.39 24.68
N ASP A 125 -15.71 -14.41 24.69
CA ASP A 125 -16.60 -14.12 23.56
C ASP A 125 -16.06 -13.02 22.64
N LYS A 126 -14.74 -12.89 22.51
CA LYS A 126 -14.10 -11.88 21.66
C LYS A 126 -13.64 -12.50 20.35
N VAL A 127 -13.57 -11.67 19.31
CA VAL A 127 -13.00 -12.06 18.02
C VAL A 127 -11.78 -11.18 17.74
N SER A 128 -10.68 -11.81 17.36
CA SER A 128 -9.50 -11.15 16.81
C SER A 128 -9.54 -11.21 15.29
N LEU A 129 -9.60 -10.04 14.67
CA LEU A 129 -9.46 -9.85 13.22
C LEU A 129 -8.01 -9.51 12.91
N ARG A 130 -7.45 -10.13 11.87
CA ARG A 130 -6.10 -9.84 11.37
C ARG A 130 -6.13 -9.69 9.87
N TRP A 131 -5.38 -8.72 9.35
CA TRP A 131 -5.26 -8.47 7.91
C TRP A 131 -3.89 -7.91 7.54
N PHE A 132 -3.54 -7.98 6.27
CA PHE A 132 -2.35 -7.33 5.72
C PHE A 132 -2.75 -6.22 4.74
N TYR A 133 -2.01 -5.12 4.78
CA TYR A 133 -2.21 -4.00 3.87
C TYR A 133 -0.90 -3.55 3.24
N HIS A 134 -0.95 -3.32 1.94
CA HIS A 134 0.20 -2.90 1.14
C HIS A 134 -0.20 -1.74 0.20
N ALA A 135 0.64 -0.70 0.13
CA ALA A 135 0.39 0.53 -0.64
C ALA A 135 0.85 0.50 -2.11
N ILE A 136 1.57 -0.53 -2.56
CA ILE A 136 1.85 -0.78 -4.00
C ILE A 136 0.52 -0.76 -4.77
N HIS A 137 0.50 0.01 -5.86
CA HIS A 137 -0.63 0.30 -6.74
C HIS A 137 -1.76 1.14 -6.11
N GLN A 138 -1.54 1.74 -4.94
CA GLN A 138 -2.53 2.57 -4.27
C GLN A 138 -2.75 3.89 -5.00
N ALA A 139 -3.97 4.11 -5.47
CA ALA A 139 -4.37 5.38 -6.08
C ALA A 139 -4.61 6.49 -5.03
N LYS A 140 -5.19 6.16 -3.87
CA LYS A 140 -5.42 7.12 -2.78
C LYS A 140 -4.83 6.67 -1.46
N LYS A 141 -4.02 7.52 -0.83
CA LYS A 141 -3.40 7.28 0.48
C LYS A 141 -4.48 7.10 1.55
N ILE A 142 -4.41 6.00 2.29
CA ILE A 142 -5.33 5.74 3.41
C ILE A 142 -4.81 6.33 4.71
N LYS A 143 -5.74 6.62 5.61
CA LYS A 143 -5.51 7.11 6.96
C LYS A 143 -5.82 6.06 8.02
N SER A 144 -6.84 5.23 7.78
CA SER A 144 -7.31 4.26 8.76
C SER A 144 -8.06 3.09 8.12
N PHE A 145 -8.36 2.11 8.95
CA PHE A 145 -9.25 1.00 8.65
C PHE A 145 -10.48 1.11 9.54
N PHE A 146 -11.66 1.04 8.95
CA PHE A 146 -12.92 0.97 9.67
C PHE A 146 -13.38 -0.50 9.69
N ILE A 147 -13.72 -0.97 10.89
CA ILE A 147 -14.15 -2.34 11.15
C ILE A 147 -15.65 -2.30 11.42
N TYR A 148 -16.39 -3.15 10.72
CA TYR A 148 -17.84 -3.27 10.84
C TYR A 148 -18.22 -4.70 11.20
N SER A 149 -19.38 -4.84 11.83
CA SER A 149 -19.95 -6.12 12.23
C SER A 149 -21.43 -6.12 11.93
N ASP A 150 -22.00 -7.30 11.66
CA ASP A 150 -23.45 -7.48 11.63
C ASP A 150 -24.08 -7.51 13.03
N ASN A 151 -23.27 -7.48 14.10
CA ASN A 151 -23.73 -7.58 15.48
C ASN A 151 -24.66 -8.79 15.72
N GLY A 152 -24.53 -9.86 14.90
CA GLY A 152 -25.34 -11.06 14.96
C GLY A 152 -26.74 -10.96 14.32
N ASN A 153 -27.09 -9.85 13.67
CA ASN A 153 -28.38 -9.67 12.99
C ASN A 153 -28.37 -10.15 11.52
N GLY A 154 -27.20 -10.53 10.98
CA GLY A 154 -27.01 -11.00 9.61
C GLY A 154 -26.74 -9.93 8.55
N THR A 155 -26.86 -8.64 8.90
CA THR A 155 -26.68 -7.47 8.02
C THR A 155 -25.68 -6.47 8.63
N ILE A 156 -24.62 -6.14 7.90
CA ILE A 156 -23.61 -5.19 8.36
C ILE A 156 -24.12 -3.76 8.21
N ASP A 157 -24.11 -2.98 9.31
CA ASP A 157 -24.26 -1.53 9.26
C ASP A 157 -22.92 -0.89 8.92
N TYR A 158 -22.87 -0.14 7.81
CA TYR A 158 -21.66 0.53 7.34
C TYR A 158 -21.57 2.00 7.74
N GLN A 159 -22.55 2.52 8.47
CA GLN A 159 -22.55 3.88 9.01
C GLN A 159 -21.84 3.97 10.36
N ASP A 160 -21.86 2.89 11.14
CA ASP A 160 -21.31 2.85 12.49
C ASP A 160 -20.21 1.78 12.63
N PRO A 161 -18.92 2.13 12.47
CA PRO A 161 -17.84 1.17 12.64
C PRO A 161 -17.69 0.79 14.12
N ILE A 162 -17.58 -0.50 14.40
CA ILE A 162 -17.30 -1.03 15.74
C ILE A 162 -15.86 -0.78 16.21
N GLY A 163 -14.99 -0.34 15.29
CA GLY A 163 -13.60 -0.05 15.58
C GLY A 163 -12.90 0.70 14.45
N ILE A 164 -11.87 1.45 14.82
CA ILE A 164 -11.00 2.20 13.89
C ILE A 164 -9.55 1.86 14.22
N VAL A 165 -8.77 1.52 13.21
CA VAL A 165 -7.33 1.25 13.34
C VAL A 165 -6.54 2.17 12.42
N GLU A 166 -5.60 2.94 12.96
CA GLU A 166 -4.80 3.89 12.18
C GLU A 166 -3.83 3.20 11.22
N TYR A 167 -3.74 3.73 10.00
CA TYR A 167 -2.76 3.28 9.02
C TYR A 167 -1.38 3.85 9.34
N THR A 168 -0.50 2.94 9.75
CA THR A 168 0.90 3.22 10.13
C THR A 168 1.92 2.56 9.20
N GLY A 169 1.57 2.30 7.94
CA GLY A 169 2.48 1.75 6.93
C GLY A 169 2.25 0.28 6.57
N CYS A 170 3.09 -0.28 5.70
CA CYS A 170 2.92 -1.66 5.26
C CYS A 170 3.23 -2.67 6.38
N LYS A 171 2.21 -3.39 6.87
CA LYS A 171 2.34 -4.45 7.88
C LYS A 171 1.05 -5.26 8.03
N PHE A 172 1.10 -6.24 8.91
CA PHE A 172 -0.10 -6.86 9.48
C PHE A 172 -0.74 -5.95 10.52
N TYR A 173 -2.06 -5.84 10.44
CA TYR A 173 -2.92 -5.12 11.36
C TYR A 173 -3.81 -6.10 12.12
N GLN A 174 -4.28 -5.65 13.28
CA GLN A 174 -5.14 -6.44 14.14
C GLN A 174 -6.18 -5.55 14.83
N PHE A 175 -7.36 -6.12 15.07
CA PHE A 175 -8.41 -5.54 15.89
C PHE A 175 -9.07 -6.64 16.72
N ILE A 176 -9.30 -6.38 18.01
CA ILE A 176 -10.00 -7.31 18.90
C ILE A 176 -11.33 -6.67 19.28
N THR A 177 -12.43 -7.41 19.06
CA THR A 177 -13.77 -6.92 19.41
C THR A 177 -13.97 -6.85 20.92
N ASN A 178 -14.98 -6.09 21.34
CA ASN A 178 -15.59 -6.31 22.64
C ASN A 178 -16.25 -7.71 22.72
N SER A 179 -16.66 -8.12 23.91
CA SER A 179 -17.38 -9.39 24.10
C SER A 179 -18.70 -9.38 23.31
N LEU A 180 -18.97 -10.50 22.64
CA LEU A 180 -20.08 -10.70 21.72
C LEU A 180 -21.11 -11.66 22.35
N SER A 181 -22.40 -11.48 22.08
CA SER A 181 -23.50 -12.25 22.71
C SER A 181 -24.11 -13.34 21.82
N GLY A 182 -24.00 -13.23 20.51
CA GLY A 182 -24.46 -14.19 19.51
C GLY A 182 -23.46 -15.32 19.24
N ASN A 183 -23.84 -16.26 18.37
CA ASN A 183 -23.02 -17.42 18.03
C ASN A 183 -22.30 -17.28 16.69
N HIS A 184 -22.82 -16.44 15.78
CA HIS A 184 -22.28 -16.24 14.44
C HIS A 184 -22.22 -14.75 14.12
N TYR A 185 -21.13 -14.36 13.48
CA TYR A 185 -20.88 -12.97 13.14
C TYR A 185 -20.33 -12.85 11.73
N LYS A 186 -20.70 -11.75 11.07
CA LYS A 186 -20.07 -11.27 9.85
C LYS A 186 -19.28 -10.01 10.16
N PHE A 187 -18.04 -9.96 9.70
CA PHE A 187 -17.19 -8.77 9.80
C PHE A 187 -16.82 -8.26 8.41
N CYS A 188 -16.62 -6.94 8.32
CA CYS A 188 -16.08 -6.29 7.15
C CYS A 188 -15.03 -5.26 7.59
N ILE A 189 -13.95 -5.13 6.81
CA ILE A 189 -12.90 -4.15 7.05
C ILE A 189 -12.78 -3.30 5.79
N ARG A 190 -12.86 -1.98 5.93
CA ARG A 190 -12.70 -1.02 4.84
C ARG A 190 -11.51 -0.11 5.10
N ALA A 191 -10.67 0.09 4.09
CA ALA A 191 -9.62 1.10 4.14
C ALA A 191 -10.23 2.47 3.82
N VAL A 192 -9.84 3.52 4.56
CA VAL A 192 -10.43 4.85 4.49
C VAL A 192 -9.35 5.89 4.19
N ALA A 193 -9.57 6.70 3.16
CA ALA A 193 -8.81 7.90 2.83
C ALA A 193 -9.61 9.16 3.25
N ASP A 194 -9.04 10.35 3.08
CA ASP A 194 -9.66 11.61 3.57
C ASP A 194 -11.02 11.93 2.92
N ASP A 195 -11.25 11.48 1.68
CA ASP A 195 -12.43 11.80 0.87
C ASP A 195 -13.17 10.55 0.36
N SER A 196 -12.69 9.36 0.69
CA SER A 196 -13.15 8.12 0.05
C SER A 196 -12.94 6.91 0.95
N VAL A 197 -13.83 5.92 0.79
CA VAL A 197 -13.77 4.63 1.48
C VAL A 197 -13.57 3.54 0.43
N SER A 198 -12.75 2.54 0.72
CA SER A 198 -12.61 1.38 -0.15
C SER A 198 -13.97 0.71 -0.35
N GLU A 199 -14.39 0.53 -1.60
CA GLU A 199 -15.62 -0.21 -1.94
C GLU A 199 -15.48 -1.73 -1.79
N PHE A 200 -14.31 -2.21 -1.36
CA PHE A 200 -14.04 -3.63 -1.26
C PHE A 200 -14.67 -4.26 -0.01
N TYR A 201 -15.62 -5.17 -0.24
CA TYR A 201 -16.25 -5.98 0.79
C TYR A 201 -15.58 -7.35 0.87
N ASN A 202 -14.63 -7.51 1.78
CA ASN A 202 -14.26 -8.85 2.25
C ASN A 202 -15.11 -9.15 3.48
N GLU A 203 -16.19 -9.90 3.29
CA GLU A 203 -16.97 -10.45 4.40
C GLU A 203 -16.25 -11.67 4.96
N ILE A 204 -16.07 -11.70 6.28
CA ILE A 204 -15.60 -12.89 7.00
C ILE A 204 -16.69 -13.36 7.95
N LYS A 205 -16.90 -14.67 7.97
CA LYS A 205 -17.85 -15.33 8.87
C LYS A 205 -17.07 -16.12 9.91
N ILE A 206 -17.47 -16.00 11.17
CA ILE A 206 -16.92 -16.80 12.27
C ILE A 206 -18.04 -17.23 13.21
N GLY A 207 -17.94 -18.46 13.72
CA GLY A 207 -18.74 -18.96 14.82
C GLY A 207 -17.94 -18.94 16.12
N LEU A 208 -18.56 -18.54 17.23
CA LEU A 208 -17.94 -18.59 18.56
C LEU A 208 -18.10 -19.99 19.15
N ASN A 209 -16.99 -20.59 19.58
CA ASN A 209 -17.00 -21.80 20.37
C ASN A 209 -17.11 -21.45 21.85
N ARG A 210 -18.28 -21.68 22.43
CA ARG A 210 -18.58 -21.44 23.84
C ARG A 210 -18.57 -22.70 24.70
N GLN A 211 -17.95 -23.77 24.20
CA GLN A 211 -17.79 -24.96 25.01
C GLN A 211 -16.96 -24.61 26.26
N SER A 212 -17.64 -24.52 27.41
CA SER A 212 -16.99 -24.65 28.70
C SER A 212 -16.35 -26.05 28.76
N PRO A 213 -15.13 -26.21 29.27
CA PRO A 213 -14.66 -27.54 29.64
C PRO A 213 -15.72 -28.16 30.56
N ASN A 214 -16.27 -29.31 30.18
CA ASN A 214 -17.07 -30.10 31.13
C ASN A 214 -16.23 -30.30 32.39
N GLU A 215 -16.86 -30.27 33.58
CA GLU A 215 -16.18 -30.51 34.86
C GLU A 215 -15.17 -31.65 34.71
N VAL A 216 -13.89 -31.34 34.91
CA VAL A 216 -12.84 -32.36 34.96
C VAL A 216 -12.97 -33.04 36.32
N GLN A 217 -13.63 -34.20 36.35
CA GLN A 217 -13.59 -35.06 37.54
C GLN A 217 -12.19 -35.66 37.67
N LEU A 218 -11.41 -35.14 38.62
CA LEU A 218 -10.17 -35.77 39.07
C LEU A 218 -10.53 -37.02 39.90
N ILE A 219 -10.33 -38.21 39.33
CA ILE A 219 -10.43 -39.46 40.08
C ILE A 219 -9.09 -39.70 40.78
N CYS A 220 -8.99 -39.37 42.06
CA CYS A 220 -7.89 -39.80 42.91
C CYS A 220 -8.11 -41.26 43.32
N GLN A 221 -7.33 -42.19 42.78
CA GLN A 221 -7.22 -43.54 43.33
C GLN A 221 -6.19 -43.53 44.47
N THR A 222 -6.65 -43.68 45.70
CA THR A 222 -5.79 -44.03 46.84
C THR A 222 -5.47 -45.52 46.79
N MET A 223 -4.17 -45.84 46.78
CA MET A 223 -3.64 -47.20 47.04
C MET A 223 -3.78 -47.57 48.51
#